data_AF-A0A9P7CFB6-F1
#
_entry.id   AF-A0A9P7CFB6-F1
#
_cell.length_a   1.000
_cell.length_b   1.000
_cell.length_c   1.000
_cell.angle_alpha   90.00
_cell.angle_beta   90.00
_cell.angle_gamma   90.00
#
_symmetry.space_group_name_H-M   'P 1'
#
loop_
_entity.id
_entity.type
_entity.pdbx_description
1 polymer ?
#
loop_
_entity_poly.entity_id
_entity_poly.type
_entity_poly.pdbx_seq_one_letter_code
_entity_poly.pdbx_strand_id
1 'polypeptide(L)'
;MSSVQKTTTSTTTISTPTPKDQSKLSKFLLDPWSTAKVAIPSAACSLILYKTCVSKASLRELTLSLTALNAIWFATITNVGFLETPLLAAVPSLDEWQKVDICRHRISWMNKLETKVSLVNLGLLISWNDRIVKNNGFVDNMLKAAAVAPIAITVIQSAYFTPRLNKRAIQIGRGETMTEGVYDHQSPPLTGLVGYMALDAIKVAALAVAGLRFGLMLKN
;
A
#
# COMPACT_ATOMS: atom_id res chain seq x y z
N MET A 1 -54.01 -44.38 6.29
CA MET A 1 -52.69 -44.41 6.94
C MET A 1 -51.77 -43.51 6.14
N SER A 2 -51.47 -42.31 6.64
CA SER A 2 -50.66 -41.31 5.94
C SER A 2 -49.24 -41.33 6.52
N SER A 3 -48.24 -41.73 5.73
CA SER A 3 -46.84 -41.77 6.18
C SER A 3 -46.20 -40.40 6.01
N VAL A 4 -46.02 -39.69 7.12
CA VAL A 4 -45.24 -38.46 7.18
C VAL A 4 -43.77 -38.81 7.02
N GLN A 5 -43.19 -38.49 5.86
CA GLN A 5 -41.74 -38.52 5.63
C GLN A 5 -41.09 -37.43 6.48
N LYS A 6 -40.37 -37.82 7.53
CA LYS A 6 -39.46 -36.94 8.26
C LYS A 6 -38.25 -36.65 7.38
N THR A 7 -38.20 -35.46 6.80
CA THR A 7 -36.98 -34.91 6.19
C THR A 7 -36.00 -34.57 7.31
N THR A 8 -35.00 -35.41 7.51
CA THR A 8 -33.88 -35.13 8.41
C THR A 8 -32.98 -34.11 7.74
N THR A 9 -33.12 -32.84 8.11
CA THR A 9 -32.16 -31.79 7.73
C THR A 9 -30.85 -32.03 8.48
N SER A 10 -29.91 -32.71 7.82
CA SER A 10 -28.53 -32.78 8.28
C SER A 10 -27.94 -31.37 8.25
N THR A 11 -27.89 -30.71 9.39
CA THR A 11 -27.09 -29.50 9.58
C THR A 11 -25.63 -29.90 9.45
N THR A 12 -25.09 -29.82 8.23
CA THR A 12 -23.65 -29.90 8.00
C THR A 12 -23.04 -28.65 8.60
N THR A 13 -22.57 -28.76 9.85
CA THR A 13 -21.72 -27.75 10.47
C THR A 13 -20.44 -27.69 9.62
N ILE A 14 -20.39 -26.76 8.67
CA ILE A 14 -19.14 -26.42 8.00
C ILE A 14 -18.29 -25.76 9.09
N SER A 15 -17.46 -26.58 9.73
CA SER A 15 -16.38 -26.09 10.58
C SER A 15 -15.44 -25.28 9.68
N THR A 16 -15.61 -23.96 9.67
CA THR A 16 -14.64 -23.05 9.08
C THR A 16 -13.29 -23.38 9.75
N PRO A 17 -12.26 -23.79 9.01
CA PRO A 17 -10.98 -24.09 9.61
C PRO A 17 -10.39 -22.76 10.10
N THR A 18 -10.55 -22.46 11.39
CA THR A 18 -9.69 -21.49 12.06
C THR A 18 -8.24 -21.93 11.82
N PRO A 19 -7.38 -21.12 11.17
CA PRO A 19 -6.03 -21.54 10.86
C PRO A 19 -5.23 -21.63 12.16
N LYS A 20 -5.16 -22.84 12.73
CA LYS A 20 -4.13 -23.23 13.68
C LYS A 20 -2.81 -23.18 12.88
N ASP A 21 -1.93 -22.28 13.29
CA ASP A 21 -0.61 -21.97 12.71
C ASP A 21 -0.55 -21.07 11.46
N GLN A 22 -0.84 -19.77 11.65
CA GLN A 22 -0.36 -18.75 10.74
C GLN A 22 1.17 -18.76 10.62
N SER A 23 1.68 -18.77 9.38
CA SER A 23 3.11 -18.70 9.09
C SER A 23 3.74 -17.42 9.68
N LYS A 24 5.04 -17.48 10.01
CA LYS A 24 5.79 -16.31 10.53
C LYS A 24 5.68 -15.09 9.60
N LEU A 25 5.61 -15.32 8.29
CA LEU A 25 5.40 -14.29 7.28
C LEU A 25 4.00 -13.67 7.37
N SER A 26 2.95 -14.49 7.49
CA SER A 26 1.57 -13.99 7.66
C SER A 26 1.44 -13.17 8.95
N LYS A 27 2.03 -13.64 10.06
CA LYS A 27 2.09 -12.88 11.32
C LYS A 27 2.80 -11.53 11.17
N PHE A 28 3.93 -11.50 10.44
CA PHE A 28 4.66 -10.26 10.18
C PHE A 28 3.90 -9.30 9.24
N LEU A 29 3.24 -9.82 8.20
CA LEU A 29 2.44 -9.02 7.29
C LEU A 29 1.20 -8.46 8.00
N LEU A 30 0.55 -9.24 8.86
CA LEU A 30 -0.67 -8.81 9.54
C LEU A 30 -0.42 -8.02 10.84
N ASP A 31 0.81 -7.96 11.35
CA ASP A 31 1.15 -7.18 12.55
C ASP A 31 1.07 -5.66 12.25
N PRO A 32 0.18 -4.88 12.90
CA PRO A 32 0.10 -3.44 12.68
C PRO A 32 1.37 -2.67 13.10
N TRP A 33 2.20 -3.22 14.00
CA TRP A 33 3.47 -2.63 14.42
C TRP A 33 4.63 -2.98 13.49
N SER A 34 4.45 -3.94 12.58
CA SER A 34 5.50 -4.35 11.64
C SER A 34 5.91 -3.22 10.70
N THR A 35 5.02 -2.28 10.37
CA THR A 35 5.36 -1.11 9.55
C THR A 35 6.35 -0.20 10.28
N ALA A 36 6.21 0.00 11.59
CA ALA A 36 7.19 0.71 12.41
C ALA A 36 8.52 -0.05 12.52
N LYS A 37 8.46 -1.38 12.68
CA LYS A 37 9.65 -2.27 12.67
C LYS A 37 10.39 -2.25 11.33
N VAL A 38 9.71 -1.91 10.24
CA VAL A 38 10.31 -1.71 8.92
C VAL A 38 10.83 -0.28 8.76
N ALA A 39 10.10 0.72 9.26
CA ALA A 39 10.46 2.12 9.13
C ALA A 39 11.79 2.45 9.84
N ILE A 40 12.02 1.94 11.05
CA ILE A 40 13.23 2.27 11.83
C ILE A 40 14.52 1.78 11.14
N PRO A 41 14.67 0.50 10.75
CA PRO A 41 15.83 0.06 9.99
C PRO A 41 15.94 0.76 8.63
N SER A 42 14.80 1.07 7.99
CA SER A 42 14.82 1.76 6.71
C SER A 42 15.32 3.19 6.84
N ALA A 43 14.96 3.91 7.91
CA ALA A 43 15.50 5.22 8.21
C ALA A 43 17.01 5.17 8.47
N ALA A 44 17.49 4.16 9.20
CA ALA A 44 18.92 3.94 9.40
C ALA A 44 19.66 3.68 8.07
N CYS A 45 19.12 2.81 7.22
CA CYS A 45 19.66 2.57 5.88
C CYS A 45 19.64 3.84 5.02
N SER A 46 18.55 4.60 5.01
CA SER A 46 18.45 5.88 4.31
C SER A 46 19.50 6.89 4.78
N LEU A 47 19.80 6.91 6.07
CA LEU A 47 20.82 7.79 6.65
C LEU A 47 22.24 7.37 6.24
N ILE A 48 22.51 6.06 6.15
CA ILE A 48 23.76 5.54 5.60
C ILE A 48 23.87 5.92 4.12
N LEU A 49 22.85 5.63 3.32
CA LEU A 49 22.76 5.99 1.90
C LEU A 49 23.00 7.48 1.68
N TYR A 50 22.43 8.31 2.55
CA TYR A 50 22.65 9.74 2.53
C TYR A 50 24.12 10.09 2.72
N LYS A 51 24.76 9.58 3.78
CA LYS A 51 26.16 9.86 4.11
C LYS A 51 27.13 9.36 3.04
N THR A 52 26.87 8.18 2.47
CA THR A 52 27.82 7.52 1.56
C THR A 52 27.67 7.97 0.11
N CYS A 53 26.43 8.10 -0.39
CA CYS A 53 26.14 8.26 -1.82
C CYS A 53 25.49 9.60 -2.15
N VAL A 54 24.42 9.99 -1.43
CA VAL A 54 23.62 11.18 -1.77
C VAL A 54 24.37 12.49 -1.48
N SER A 55 25.21 12.51 -0.44
CA SER A 55 26.05 13.66 -0.09
C SER A 55 27.04 14.02 -1.20
N LYS A 56 27.53 13.02 -1.95
CA LYS A 56 28.52 13.18 -3.03
C LYS A 56 27.91 13.28 -4.42
N ALA A 57 26.67 12.85 -4.59
CA ALA A 57 26.00 12.81 -5.88
C ALA A 57 25.93 14.21 -6.54
N SER A 58 25.90 14.32 -7.86
CA SER A 58 25.64 15.62 -8.52
C SER A 58 24.15 15.98 -8.51
N LEU A 59 23.80 17.25 -8.80
CA LEU A 59 22.39 17.64 -8.95
C LEU A 59 21.69 16.80 -10.04
N ARG A 60 22.39 16.55 -11.15
CA ARG A 60 21.90 15.72 -12.26
C ARG A 60 21.66 14.27 -11.82
N GLU A 61 22.57 13.68 -11.05
CA GLU A 61 22.39 12.33 -10.51
C GLU A 61 21.22 12.24 -9.53
N LEU A 62 20.99 13.27 -8.73
CA LEU A 62 19.83 13.33 -7.84
C LEU A 62 18.52 13.46 -8.62
N THR A 63 18.48 14.32 -9.64
CA THR A 63 17.32 14.42 -10.55
C THR A 63 17.06 13.08 -11.24
N LEU A 64 18.10 12.42 -11.75
CA LEU A 64 17.98 11.10 -12.39
C LEU A 64 17.46 10.05 -11.40
N SER A 65 18.00 10.02 -10.19
CA SER A 65 17.59 9.10 -9.15
C SER A 65 16.13 9.31 -8.75
N LEU A 66 15.69 10.56 -8.61
CA LEU A 66 14.30 10.92 -8.33
C LEU A 66 13.37 10.53 -9.48
N THR A 67 13.74 10.80 -10.73
CA THR A 67 12.97 10.35 -11.91
C THR A 67 12.83 8.83 -11.93
N ALA A 68 13.95 8.12 -11.80
CA ALA A 68 13.97 6.65 -11.85
C ALA A 68 13.17 6.03 -10.69
N LEU A 69 13.35 6.53 -9.48
CA LEU A 69 12.63 6.04 -8.31
C LEU A 69 11.11 6.24 -8.45
N ASN A 70 10.68 7.44 -8.87
CA ASN A 70 9.26 7.72 -9.07
C ASN A 70 8.68 6.89 -10.24
N ALA A 71 9.42 6.68 -11.32
CA ALA A 71 8.99 5.87 -12.45
C ALA A 71 8.85 4.37 -12.10
N ILE A 72 9.86 3.80 -11.43
CA ILE A 72 9.82 2.41 -10.96
C ILE A 72 8.67 2.22 -9.96
N TRP A 73 8.49 3.17 -9.05
CA TRP A 73 7.45 3.07 -8.04
C TRP A 73 6.05 3.26 -8.61
N PHE A 74 5.87 4.19 -9.55
CA PHE A 74 4.65 4.32 -10.34
C PHE A 74 4.28 3.01 -11.04
N ALA A 75 5.25 2.39 -11.74
CA ALA A 75 5.03 1.12 -12.43
C ALA A 75 4.67 -0.01 -11.45
N THR A 76 5.34 -0.04 -10.29
CA THR A 76 5.10 -1.05 -9.25
C THR A 76 3.70 -0.93 -8.66
N ILE A 77 3.27 0.28 -8.26
CA ILE A 77 1.92 0.50 -7.71
C ILE A 77 0.85 0.18 -8.76
N THR A 78 1.06 0.61 -10.01
CA THR A 78 0.10 0.35 -11.09
C THR A 78 -0.03 -1.15 -11.34
N ASN A 79 1.08 -1.88 -11.45
CA ASN A 79 1.05 -3.31 -11.72
C ASN A 79 0.48 -4.11 -10.53
N VAL A 80 1.09 -3.97 -9.35
CA VAL A 80 0.71 -4.78 -8.19
C VAL A 80 -0.64 -4.35 -7.61
N GLY A 81 -0.88 -3.05 -7.51
CA GLY A 81 -2.06 -2.48 -6.87
C GLY A 81 -3.29 -2.49 -7.77
N PHE A 82 -3.18 -1.99 -9.01
CA PHE A 82 -4.32 -1.81 -9.90
C PHE A 82 -4.58 -2.98 -10.85
N LEU A 83 -3.56 -3.75 -11.26
CA LEU A 83 -3.74 -4.87 -12.19
C LEU A 83 -3.83 -6.20 -11.45
N GLU A 84 -2.80 -6.54 -10.68
CA GLU A 84 -2.63 -7.88 -10.13
C GLU A 84 -3.57 -8.16 -8.94
N THR A 85 -3.73 -7.20 -8.03
CA THR A 85 -4.56 -7.39 -6.83
C THR A 85 -6.04 -7.62 -7.16
N PRO A 86 -6.68 -6.83 -8.05
CA PRO A 86 -8.06 -7.09 -8.47
C PRO A 86 -8.22 -8.40 -9.25
N LEU A 87 -7.24 -8.75 -10.10
CA LEU A 87 -7.26 -10.00 -10.86
C LEU A 87 -7.27 -11.22 -9.94
N LEU A 88 -6.44 -11.21 -8.89
CA LEU A 88 -6.40 -12.27 -7.89
C LEU A 88 -7.68 -12.34 -7.05
N ALA A 89 -8.30 -11.20 -6.75
CA ALA A 89 -9.57 -11.16 -6.05
C ALA A 89 -10.73 -11.72 -6.89
N ALA A 90 -10.62 -11.67 -8.23
CA ALA A 90 -11.62 -12.18 -9.17
C ALA A 90 -11.49 -13.68 -9.48
N VAL A 91 -10.48 -14.39 -8.95
CA VAL A 91 -10.28 -15.82 -9.22
C VAL A 91 -11.42 -16.65 -8.59
N PRO A 92 -12.16 -17.45 -9.38
CA PRO A 92 -13.36 -18.15 -8.92
C PRO A 92 -13.05 -19.38 -8.05
N SER A 93 -11.84 -19.92 -8.08
CA SER A 93 -11.43 -21.08 -7.29
C SER A 93 -11.03 -20.76 -5.85
N LEU A 94 -10.98 -19.48 -5.47
CA LEU A 94 -10.65 -19.03 -4.12
C LEU A 94 -11.93 -18.85 -3.28
N ASP A 95 -11.89 -19.36 -2.06
CA ASP A 95 -12.92 -19.12 -1.05
C ASP A 95 -12.94 -17.64 -0.62
N GLU A 96 -14.08 -17.13 -0.15
CA GLU A 96 -14.23 -15.71 0.22
C GLU A 96 -13.20 -15.28 1.28
N TRP A 97 -12.94 -16.16 2.25
CA TRP A 97 -11.93 -15.91 3.28
C TRP A 97 -10.51 -15.83 2.69
N GLN A 98 -10.20 -16.68 1.71
CA GLN A 98 -8.89 -16.67 1.03
C GLN A 98 -8.70 -15.39 0.21
N LYS A 99 -9.75 -14.92 -0.48
CA LYS A 99 -9.73 -13.64 -1.21
C LYS A 99 -9.43 -12.47 -0.27
N VAL A 100 -10.10 -12.42 0.88
CA VAL A 100 -9.88 -11.38 1.89
C VAL A 100 -8.46 -11.44 2.46
N ASP A 101 -7.93 -12.62 2.76
CA ASP A 101 -6.57 -12.77 3.32
C ASP A 101 -5.48 -12.37 2.31
N ILE A 102 -5.62 -12.77 1.04
CA ILE A 102 -4.72 -12.38 -0.05
C ILE A 102 -4.69 -10.85 -0.21
N CYS A 103 -5.86 -10.21 -0.25
CA CYS A 103 -5.95 -8.74 -0.36
C CYS A 103 -5.26 -8.05 0.82
N ARG A 104 -5.43 -8.55 2.05
CA ARG A 104 -4.78 -7.98 3.25
C ARG A 104 -3.28 -8.13 3.22
N HIS A 105 -2.77 -9.31 2.86
CA HIS A 105 -1.33 -9.53 2.75
C HIS A 105 -0.71 -8.62 1.71
N ARG A 106 -1.35 -8.46 0.55
CA ARG A 106 -0.88 -7.57 -0.51
C ARG A 106 -0.88 -6.10 -0.10
N ILE A 107 -2.00 -5.60 0.44
CA ILE A 107 -2.10 -4.22 0.93
C ILE A 107 -1.03 -3.95 1.99
N SER A 108 -0.86 -4.87 2.94
CA SER A 108 0.11 -4.71 4.01
C SER A 108 1.56 -4.78 3.54
N TRP A 109 1.86 -5.68 2.59
CA TRP A 109 3.18 -5.78 1.97
C TRP A 109 3.51 -4.51 1.17
N MET A 110 2.56 -4.03 0.37
CA MET A 110 2.71 -2.83 -0.44
C MET A 110 2.94 -1.60 0.44
N ASN A 111 2.18 -1.43 1.51
CA ASN A 111 2.35 -0.35 2.47
C ASN A 111 3.73 -0.35 3.17
N LYS A 112 4.26 -1.55 3.52
CA LYS A 112 5.60 -1.68 4.10
C LYS A 112 6.70 -1.28 3.10
N LEU A 113 6.60 -1.73 1.86
CA LEU A 113 7.55 -1.35 0.80
C LEU A 113 7.47 0.15 0.50
N GLU A 114 6.25 0.66 0.41
CA GLU A 114 5.98 2.08 0.18
C GLU A 114 6.60 2.94 1.27
N THR A 115 6.52 2.52 2.53
CA THR A 115 7.19 3.22 3.64
C THR A 115 8.70 3.32 3.42
N LYS A 116 9.35 2.25 2.92
CA LYS A 116 10.79 2.29 2.60
C LYS A 116 11.09 3.23 1.44
N VAL A 117 10.35 3.08 0.34
CA VAL A 117 10.56 3.87 -0.88
C VAL A 117 10.30 5.34 -0.61
N SER A 118 9.25 5.67 0.14
CA SER A 118 8.91 7.03 0.57
C SER A 118 10.01 7.67 1.42
N LEU A 119 10.67 6.92 2.32
CA LEU A 119 11.81 7.44 3.11
C LEU A 119 13.02 7.76 2.22
N VAL A 120 13.34 6.89 1.27
CA VAL A 120 14.43 7.13 0.30
C VAL A 120 14.09 8.32 -0.60
N ASN A 121 12.87 8.37 -1.13
CA ASN A 121 12.39 9.46 -1.98
C ASN A 121 12.46 10.81 -1.25
N LEU A 122 12.02 10.87 0.00
CA LEU A 122 12.09 12.07 0.82
C LEU A 122 13.54 12.53 1.04
N GLY A 123 14.45 11.61 1.36
CA GLY A 123 15.87 11.93 1.54
C GLY A 123 16.53 12.49 0.26
N LEU A 124 16.22 11.88 -0.89
CA LEU A 124 16.68 12.36 -2.19
C LEU A 124 16.09 13.74 -2.52
N LEU A 125 14.79 13.94 -2.28
CA LEU A 125 14.09 15.20 -2.55
C LEU A 125 14.63 16.35 -1.71
N ILE A 126 14.86 16.14 -0.41
CA ILE A 126 15.45 17.15 0.48
C ILE A 126 16.83 17.54 -0.02
N SER A 127 17.67 16.56 -0.36
CA SER A 127 19.04 16.79 -0.84
C SER A 127 19.06 17.51 -2.19
N TRP A 128 18.13 17.15 -3.06
CA TRP A 128 17.94 17.80 -4.35
C TRP A 128 17.50 19.25 -4.19
N ASN A 129 16.48 19.51 -3.34
CA ASN A 129 15.96 20.85 -3.08
C ASN A 129 17.02 21.75 -2.41
N ASP A 130 17.79 21.23 -1.45
CA ASP A 130 18.91 21.96 -0.82
C ASP A 130 19.94 22.43 -1.85
N ARG A 131 20.29 21.57 -2.83
CA ARG A 131 21.24 21.93 -3.89
C ARG A 131 20.68 22.94 -4.87
N ILE A 132 19.39 22.84 -5.24
CA ILE A 132 18.75 23.84 -6.09
C ILE A 132 18.78 25.21 -5.40
N VAL A 133 18.38 25.27 -4.13
CA VAL A 133 18.35 26.51 -3.34
C VAL A 133 19.76 27.10 -3.19
N LYS A 134 20.77 26.28 -2.89
CA LYS A 134 22.18 26.72 -2.80
C LYS A 134 22.75 27.31 -4.09
N ASN A 135 22.21 26.94 -5.25
CA ASN A 135 22.63 27.44 -6.56
C ASN A 135 21.67 28.51 -7.11
N ASN A 136 20.88 29.18 -6.25
CA ASN A 136 19.89 30.19 -6.63
C ASN A 136 18.84 29.70 -7.65
N GLY A 137 18.62 28.39 -7.72
CA GLY A 137 17.61 27.82 -8.60
C GLY A 137 16.21 27.88 -7.97
N PHE A 138 15.19 27.87 -8.84
CA PHE A 138 13.79 27.88 -8.43
C PHE A 138 13.19 26.47 -8.50
N VAL A 139 12.44 26.09 -7.45
CA VAL A 139 11.65 24.86 -7.45
C VAL A 139 10.17 25.22 -7.42
N ASP A 140 9.47 24.84 -8.49
CA ASP A 140 8.02 24.97 -8.61
C ASP A 140 7.29 24.25 -7.47
N ASN A 141 6.30 24.93 -6.88
CA ASN A 141 5.44 24.40 -5.84
C ASN A 141 4.65 23.17 -6.32
N MET A 142 4.31 23.10 -7.61
CA MET A 142 3.64 21.93 -8.18
C MET A 142 4.52 20.68 -8.09
N LEU A 143 5.82 20.79 -8.36
CA LEU A 143 6.76 19.67 -8.24
C LEU A 143 6.93 19.24 -6.77
N LYS A 144 7.07 20.21 -5.87
CA LYS A 144 7.16 19.93 -4.43
C LYS A 144 5.93 19.18 -3.93
N ALA A 145 4.73 19.67 -4.28
CA ALA A 145 3.48 19.03 -3.91
C ALA A 145 3.38 17.62 -4.50
N ALA A 146 3.68 17.45 -5.79
CA ALA A 146 3.61 16.15 -6.46
C ALA A 146 4.59 15.12 -5.90
N ALA A 147 5.80 15.55 -5.48
CA ALA A 147 6.79 14.65 -4.90
C ALA A 147 6.47 14.28 -3.43
N VAL A 148 5.84 15.18 -2.67
CA VAL A 148 5.49 14.95 -1.26
C VAL A 148 4.15 14.24 -1.08
N ALA A 149 3.19 14.44 -2.00
CA ALA A 149 1.85 13.86 -1.89
C ALA A 149 1.85 12.33 -1.73
N PRO A 150 2.62 11.54 -2.51
CA PRO A 150 2.68 10.10 -2.32
C PRO A 150 3.09 9.71 -0.90
N ILE A 151 4.10 10.36 -0.35
CA ILE A 151 4.62 10.12 1.00
C ILE A 151 3.54 10.42 2.05
N ALA A 152 2.89 11.58 1.96
CA ALA A 152 1.83 11.97 2.88
C ALA A 152 0.66 10.99 2.85
N ILE A 153 0.27 10.54 1.65
CA ILE A 153 -0.80 9.56 1.47
C ILE A 153 -0.38 8.20 2.06
N THR A 154 0.87 7.75 1.86
CA THR A 154 1.37 6.52 2.50
C THR A 154 1.25 6.59 4.01
N VAL A 155 1.62 7.72 4.62
CA VAL A 155 1.53 7.92 6.07
C VAL A 155 0.08 7.83 6.55
N ILE A 156 -0.85 8.50 5.85
CA ILE A 156 -2.28 8.44 6.17
C ILE A 156 -2.80 7.00 6.06
N GLN A 157 -2.47 6.30 4.98
CA GLN A 157 -2.89 4.92 4.79
C GLN A 157 -2.32 4.00 5.86
N SER A 158 -1.03 4.15 6.19
CA SER A 158 -0.33 3.37 7.21
C SER A 158 -0.86 3.59 8.63
N ALA A 159 -1.07 4.84 9.02
CA ALA A 159 -1.50 5.19 10.37
C ALA A 159 -3.00 5.01 10.59
N TYR A 160 -3.82 5.18 9.54
CA TYR A 160 -5.27 5.25 9.68
C TYR A 160 -6.03 4.14 8.96
N PHE A 161 -5.77 3.92 7.66
CA PHE A 161 -6.56 2.97 6.86
C PHE A 161 -6.15 1.52 7.13
N THR A 162 -4.86 1.19 7.08
CA THR A 162 -4.37 -0.18 7.27
C THR A 162 -4.78 -0.79 8.62
N PRO A 163 -4.66 -0.11 9.77
CA PRO A 163 -5.07 -0.68 11.06
C PRO A 163 -6.58 -0.90 11.13
N ARG A 164 -7.39 -0.02 10.54
CA ARG A 164 -8.85 -0.14 10.49
C ARG A 164 -9.31 -1.27 9.57
N LEU A 165 -8.71 -1.39 8.38
CA LEU A 165 -8.97 -2.49 7.45
C LEU A 165 -8.58 -3.84 8.07
N ASN A 166 -7.44 -3.88 8.75
CA ASN A 166 -6.96 -5.10 9.41
C ASN A 166 -7.87 -5.54 10.57
N LYS A 167 -8.33 -4.60 11.42
CA LYS A 167 -9.29 -4.88 12.50
C LYS A 167 -10.61 -5.42 11.96
N ARG A 168 -11.17 -4.81 10.92
CA ARG A 168 -12.44 -5.25 10.32
C ARG A 168 -12.34 -6.60 9.63
N ALA A 169 -11.24 -6.87 8.95
CA ALA A 169 -11.07 -8.17 8.32
C ALA A 169 -10.84 -9.32 9.33
N ILE A 170 -10.35 -9.01 10.55
CA ILE A 170 -10.35 -9.97 11.66
C ILE A 170 -11.79 -10.27 12.13
N GLN A 171 -12.67 -9.27 12.16
CA GLN A 171 -14.09 -9.45 12.55
C GLN A 171 -14.85 -10.31 11.53
N ILE A 172 -14.62 -10.08 10.23
CA ILE A 172 -15.15 -10.91 9.15
C ILE A 172 -14.62 -12.35 9.27
N GLY A 173 -13.31 -12.51 9.48
CA GLY A 173 -12.69 -13.83 9.65
C GLY A 173 -13.10 -14.60 10.91
N ARG A 174 -13.77 -13.95 11.87
CA ARG A 174 -14.33 -14.58 13.08
C ARG A 174 -15.83 -14.89 12.96
N GLY A 175 -16.46 -14.56 11.84
CA GLY A 175 -17.91 -14.69 11.68
C GLY A 175 -18.73 -13.72 12.54
N GLU A 176 -18.09 -12.70 13.14
CA GLU A 176 -18.77 -11.69 13.98
C GLU A 176 -19.62 -10.71 13.13
N THR A 177 -19.41 -10.68 11.81
CA THR A 177 -20.18 -9.90 10.84
C THR A 177 -20.41 -10.75 9.58
N MET A 178 -21.67 -10.96 9.20
CA MET A 178 -22.06 -11.72 8.00
C MET A 178 -21.61 -11.00 6.72
N THR A 179 -21.01 -11.73 5.79
CA THR A 179 -20.56 -11.25 4.47
C THR A 179 -21.71 -10.77 3.57
N GLU A 180 -22.95 -11.21 3.81
CA GLU A 180 -24.13 -10.73 3.07
C GLU A 180 -24.43 -9.24 3.27
N GLY A 181 -24.05 -8.65 4.41
CA GLY A 181 -24.16 -7.20 4.66
C GLY A 181 -23.01 -6.35 4.12
N VAL A 182 -22.02 -6.96 3.44
CA VAL A 182 -20.83 -6.27 2.91
C VAL A 182 -21.04 -5.81 1.47
N TYR A 183 -21.93 -6.47 0.72
CA TYR A 183 -22.24 -6.15 -0.68
C TYR A 183 -23.65 -5.60 -0.88
N ASP A 184 -24.55 -5.76 0.09
CA ASP A 184 -25.89 -5.18 -0.02
C ASP A 184 -25.87 -3.68 0.33
N HIS A 185 -26.60 -2.93 -0.46
CA HIS A 185 -26.49 -1.48 -0.63
C HIS A 185 -26.36 -0.69 0.69
N GLN A 186 -25.33 0.17 0.77
CA GLN A 186 -25.12 1.23 1.79
C GLN A 186 -24.49 0.89 3.16
N SER A 187 -23.58 -0.09 3.25
CA SER A 187 -22.79 -0.33 4.47
C SER A 187 -21.29 0.02 4.33
N PRO A 188 -20.59 0.41 5.42
CA PRO A 188 -19.26 1.05 5.40
C PRO A 188 -18.00 0.16 5.24
N PRO A 189 -18.00 -1.09 4.69
CA PRO A 189 -16.75 -1.76 4.28
C PRO A 189 -16.21 -1.23 2.94
N LEU A 190 -17.10 -0.85 2.00
CA LEU A 190 -16.70 -0.31 0.69
C LEU A 190 -16.04 1.07 0.81
N THR A 191 -16.47 1.92 1.74
CA THR A 191 -15.95 3.30 1.85
C THR A 191 -14.46 3.35 2.21
N GLY A 192 -13.97 2.36 2.98
CA GLY A 192 -12.56 2.27 3.36
C GLY A 192 -11.65 1.79 2.23
N LEU A 193 -12.11 0.80 1.45
CA LEU A 193 -11.38 0.28 0.29
C LEU A 193 -11.45 1.26 -0.89
N VAL A 194 -12.61 1.86 -1.14
CA VAL A 194 -12.79 2.93 -2.14
C VAL A 194 -11.95 4.15 -1.77
N GLY A 195 -11.90 4.54 -0.49
CA GLY A 195 -10.99 5.58 -0.01
C GLY A 195 -9.52 5.22 -0.20
N TYR A 196 -9.15 3.97 0.06
CA TYR A 196 -7.79 3.47 -0.18
C TYR A 196 -7.41 3.53 -1.67
N MET A 197 -8.31 3.08 -2.55
CA MET A 197 -8.13 3.12 -4.01
C MET A 197 -8.10 4.54 -4.57
N ALA A 198 -8.95 5.44 -4.06
CA ALA A 198 -8.95 6.85 -4.46
C ALA A 198 -7.63 7.52 -4.08
N LEU A 199 -7.13 7.25 -2.87
CA LEU A 199 -5.83 7.71 -2.43
C LEU A 199 -4.71 7.15 -3.31
N ASP A 200 -4.75 5.86 -3.66
CA ASP A 200 -3.77 5.26 -4.57
C ASP A 200 -3.82 5.86 -5.98
N ALA A 201 -5.00 6.20 -6.51
CA ALA A 201 -5.12 6.90 -7.79
C ALA A 201 -4.46 8.29 -7.75
N ILE A 202 -4.64 9.03 -6.65
CA ILE A 202 -3.99 10.33 -6.45
C ILE A 202 -2.47 10.17 -6.38
N LYS A 203 -1.96 9.14 -5.69
CA LYS A 203 -0.51 8.86 -5.66
C LYS A 203 0.04 8.58 -7.06
N VAL A 204 -0.65 7.74 -7.83
CA VAL A 204 -0.24 7.38 -9.19
C VAL A 204 -0.16 8.63 -10.07
N ALA A 205 -1.16 9.51 -10.00
CA ALA A 205 -1.14 10.79 -10.69
C ALA A 205 0.01 11.70 -10.22
N ALA A 206 0.23 11.81 -8.92
CA ALA A 206 1.31 12.63 -8.34
C ALA A 206 2.70 12.11 -8.73
N LEU A 207 2.91 10.79 -8.70
CA LEU A 207 4.14 10.13 -9.15
C LEU A 207 4.40 10.37 -10.64
N ALA A 208 3.37 10.30 -11.47
CA ALA A 208 3.48 10.60 -12.90
C ALA A 208 3.89 12.05 -13.15
N VAL A 209 3.26 13.01 -12.45
CA VAL A 209 3.61 14.43 -12.53
C VAL A 209 5.04 14.67 -12.05
N ALA A 210 5.43 14.12 -10.90
CA ALA A 210 6.76 14.27 -10.35
C ALA A 210 7.82 13.67 -11.30
N GLY A 211 7.62 12.45 -11.78
CA GLY A 211 8.51 11.78 -12.72
C GLY A 211 8.68 12.55 -14.04
N LEU A 212 7.58 13.06 -14.60
CA LEU A 212 7.63 13.89 -15.81
C LEU A 212 8.43 15.18 -15.58
N ARG A 213 8.16 15.88 -14.48
CA ARG A 213 8.83 17.16 -14.15
C ARG A 213 10.33 16.95 -13.90
N PHE A 214 10.72 15.92 -13.16
CA PHE A 214 12.15 15.59 -12.99
C PHE A 214 12.78 15.15 -14.31
N GLY A 215 12.06 14.41 -15.16
CA GLY A 215 12.52 14.05 -16.50
C GLY A 215 12.77 15.26 -17.39
N LEU A 216 11.88 16.25 -17.37
CA LEU A 216 12.07 17.51 -18.11
C LEU A 216 13.29 18.29 -17.61
N MET A 217 13.59 18.24 -16.31
CA MET A 217 14.79 18.85 -15.73
C MET A 217 16.11 18.17 -16.12
N LEU A 218 16.07 16.97 -16.72
CA LEU A 218 17.26 16.31 -17.27
C LEU A 218 17.54 16.69 -18.73
N LYS A 219 16.55 17.26 -19.42
CA LYS A 219 16.65 17.68 -20.83
C LYS A 219 17.32 19.05 -20.98
N ASN A 220 17.21 19.89 -19.95
CA ASN A 220 17.81 21.21 -19.86
C ASN A 220 19.14 21.14 -19.11
#